data_AF-X8DJZ3-F1
#
_entry.id   AF-X8DJZ3-F1
#
_cell.length_a   1.000
_cell.length_b   1.000
_cell.length_c   1.000
_cell.angle_alpha   90.00
_cell.angle_beta   90.00
_cell.angle_gamma   90.00
#
_symmetry.space_group_name_H-M   'P 1'
#
loop_
_entity.id
_entity.type
_entity.pdbx_description
1 polymer ?
#
loop_
_entity_poly.entity_id
_entity_poly.type
_entity_poly.pdbx_seq_one_letter_code
_entity_poly.pdbx_strand_id
1 'polypeptide(L)'
;MARVAEVVDGGVDEGIGQLAATPIMRWLRSLGGAVEQFNQTMVVQAPVGVTDTDVVVVLQALLDRHAMLRARVDDDGAGAGC
;
A
#
# COMPACT_ATOMS: atom_id res chain seq x y z
N MET A 1 20.15 19.57 21.78
CA MET A 1 21.20 19.31 20.77
C MET A 1 20.52 18.76 19.53
N ALA A 2 20.51 19.52 18.42
CA ALA A 2 19.97 19.05 17.14
C ALA A 2 21.04 18.26 16.40
N ARG A 3 20.70 17.08 15.89
CA ARG A 3 21.55 16.33 14.96
C ARG A 3 20.99 16.46 13.55
N VAL A 4 21.85 16.83 12.62
CA VAL A 4 21.54 16.86 11.19
C VAL A 4 21.62 15.42 10.70
N ALA A 5 20.52 14.91 10.11
CA ALA A 5 20.57 13.64 9.39
C ALA A 5 21.33 13.88 8.08
N GLU A 6 22.36 13.08 7.85
CA GLU A 6 23.06 13.06 6.58
C GLU A 6 22.08 12.61 5.50
N VAL A 7 21.85 13.45 4.49
CA VAL A 7 21.17 13.01 3.27
C VAL A 7 22.18 12.15 2.53
N VAL A 8 22.13 10.85 2.81
CA VAL A 8 22.67 9.87 1.87
C VAL A 8 22.03 10.15 0.52
N ASP A 9 22.85 10.34 -0.50
CA ASP A 9 22.41 10.28 -1.90
C ASP A 9 22.04 8.82 -2.19
N GLY A 10 20.95 8.39 -1.55
CA GLY A 10 20.34 7.11 -1.77
C GLY A 10 19.66 7.20 -3.12
N GLY A 11 20.05 6.32 -4.04
CA GLY A 11 19.35 6.18 -5.31
C GLY A 11 17.84 6.18 -5.11
N VAL A 12 17.11 6.63 -6.13
CA VAL A 12 15.65 6.74 -6.11
C VAL A 12 15.04 5.50 -5.45
N ASP A 13 14.32 5.70 -4.35
CA ASP A 13 13.56 4.63 -3.70
C ASP A 13 12.47 4.17 -4.67
N GLU A 14 12.64 2.99 -5.24
CA GLU A 14 11.69 2.36 -6.16
C GLU A 14 10.40 1.89 -5.45
N GLY A 15 10.34 2.00 -4.11
CA GLY A 15 9.19 1.62 -3.31
C GLY A 15 8.97 0.11 -3.29
N ILE A 16 10.06 -0.65 -3.33
CA ILE A 16 10.06 -2.12 -3.31
C ILE A 16 10.85 -2.65 -2.11
N GLY A 17 10.50 -3.85 -1.66
CA GLY A 17 11.17 -4.52 -0.55
C GLY A 17 10.28 -4.66 0.69
N GLN A 18 10.89 -5.16 1.76
CA GLN A 18 10.17 -5.40 3.02
C GLN A 18 9.89 -4.10 3.76
N LEU A 19 8.66 -3.95 4.21
CA LEU A 19 8.22 -2.85 5.04
C LEU A 19 7.89 -3.36 6.44
N ALA A 20 8.51 -2.76 7.46
CA ALA A 20 8.14 -3.04 8.84
C ALA A 20 6.70 -2.58 9.11
N ALA A 21 5.85 -3.48 9.63
CA ALA A 21 4.47 -3.18 9.93
C ALA A 21 4.35 -2.00 10.92
N THR A 22 3.55 -1.01 10.56
CA THR A 22 3.29 0.15 11.41
C THR A 22 2.52 -0.25 12.67
N PRO A 23 2.53 0.55 13.75
CA PRO A 23 1.74 0.28 14.95
C PRO A 23 0.25 0.05 14.67
N ILE A 24 -0.35 0.82 13.76
CA ILE A 24 -1.78 0.66 13.41
C ILE A 24 -2.04 -0.67 12.67
N MET A 25 -1.14 -1.10 11.78
CA MET A 25 -1.24 -2.40 11.10
C MET A 25 -1.14 -3.56 12.11
N ARG A 26 -0.22 -3.46 13.09
CA ARG A 26 -0.08 -4.47 14.15
C ARG A 26 -1.31 -4.53 15.05
N TRP A 27 -1.84 -3.37 15.44
CA TRP A 27 -3.07 -3.28 16.22
C TRP A 27 -4.26 -3.90 15.47
N LEU A 28 -4.44 -3.55 14.19
CA LEU A 28 -5.51 -4.10 13.36
C LEU A 28 -5.41 -5.64 13.26
N ARG A 29 -4.20 -6.17 13.04
CA ARG A 29 -3.96 -7.63 13.01
C ARG A 29 -4.29 -8.29 14.34
N SER A 30 -4.03 -7.62 15.47
CA SER A 30 -4.32 -8.17 16.81
C SER A 30 -5.81 -8.38 17.10
N LEU A 31 -6.70 -7.75 16.32
CA LEU A 31 -8.15 -7.91 16.48
C LEU A 31 -8.65 -9.30 16.02
N GLY A 32 -7.83 -10.07 15.27
CA GLY A 32 -8.14 -11.45 14.89
C GLY A 32 -9.33 -11.64 13.94
N GLY A 33 -9.83 -10.56 13.34
CA GLY A 33 -10.95 -10.57 12.39
C GLY A 33 -10.49 -10.58 10.92
N ALA A 34 -11.44 -10.85 10.01
CA ALA A 34 -11.17 -10.79 8.57
C ALA A 34 -10.90 -9.34 8.12
N VAL A 35 -9.66 -9.04 7.73
CA VAL A 35 -9.25 -7.72 7.24
C VAL A 35 -9.50 -7.56 5.73
N GLU A 36 -9.77 -8.65 5.00
CA GLU A 36 -10.01 -8.65 3.55
C GLU A 36 -11.19 -7.77 3.11
N GLN A 37 -12.14 -7.53 4.01
CA GLN A 37 -13.33 -6.69 3.76
C GLN A 37 -13.27 -5.35 4.51
N PHE A 38 -12.11 -5.01 5.08
CA PHE A 38 -11.89 -3.75 5.79
C PHE A 38 -11.34 -2.70 4.83
N ASN A 39 -12.23 -2.08 4.04
CA ASN A 39 -11.87 -1.08 3.03
C ASN A 39 -12.54 0.28 3.27
N GLN A 40 -11.96 1.30 2.65
CA GLN A 40 -12.56 2.63 2.51
C GLN A 40 -12.91 2.86 1.03
N THR A 41 -14.11 3.37 0.75
CA THR A 41 -14.60 3.52 -0.63
C THR A 41 -15.26 4.88 -0.84
N MET A 42 -15.09 5.43 -2.04
CA MET A 42 -15.74 6.65 -2.50
C MET A 42 -16.13 6.49 -3.98
N VAL A 43 -17.23 7.11 -4.37
CA VAL A 43 -17.68 7.16 -5.78
C VAL A 43 -17.27 8.51 -6.37
N VAL A 44 -16.67 8.48 -7.56
CA VAL A 44 -16.26 9.68 -8.32
C VAL A 44 -16.93 9.66 -9.68
N GLN A 45 -17.45 10.81 -10.10
CA GLN A 45 -18.07 10.97 -11.41
C GLN A 45 -16.99 11.23 -12.46
N ALA A 46 -16.93 10.37 -13.48
CA ALA A 46 -16.03 10.56 -14.60
C ALA A 46 -16.52 11.68 -15.53
N PRO A 47 -15.62 12.49 -16.10
CA PRO A 47 -15.95 13.40 -17.19
C PRO A 47 -16.60 12.69 -18.38
N VAL A 48 -17.36 13.44 -19.18
CA VAL A 48 -17.94 12.92 -20.42
C VAL A 48 -16.83 12.46 -21.37
N GLY A 49 -17.01 11.28 -21.96
CA GLY A 49 -16.08 10.71 -22.93
C GLY A 49 -14.95 9.86 -22.32
N VAL A 50 -14.87 9.75 -20.99
CA VAL A 50 -13.98 8.78 -20.33
C VAL A 50 -14.40 7.35 -20.67
N THR A 51 -13.42 6.54 -21.05
CA THR A 51 -13.57 5.12 -21.34
C THR A 51 -12.97 4.26 -20.23
N ASP A 52 -13.28 2.96 -20.25
CA ASP A 52 -12.67 1.99 -19.32
C ASP A 52 -11.14 1.95 -19.45
N THR A 53 -10.61 2.18 -20.66
CA THR A 53 -9.17 2.22 -20.91
C THR A 53 -8.52 3.39 -20.18
N ASP A 54 -9.15 4.57 -20.21
CA ASP A 54 -8.66 5.75 -19.49
C ASP A 54 -8.62 5.50 -17.98
N VAL A 55 -9.63 4.81 -17.44
CA VAL A 55 -9.67 4.42 -16.03
C VAL A 55 -8.51 3.49 -15.69
N VAL A 56 -8.23 2.48 -16.51
CA VAL A 56 -7.08 1.58 -16.30
C VAL A 56 -5.77 2.36 -16.31
N VAL A 57 -5.58 3.29 -17.25
CA VAL A 57 -4.37 4.13 -17.33
C VAL A 57 -4.18 4.94 -16.04
N VAL A 58 -5.25 5.58 -15.54
CA VAL A 58 -5.19 6.36 -14.29
C VAL A 58 -4.91 5.46 -13.10
N LEU A 59 -5.56 4.29 -13.00
CA LEU A 59 -5.31 3.35 -11.91
C LEU A 59 -3.86 2.84 -11.91
N GLN A 60 -3.30 2.52 -13.09
CA GLN A 60 -1.88 2.15 -13.20
C GLN A 60 -0.98 3.30 -12.75
N ALA A 61 -1.23 4.53 -13.20
CA ALA A 61 -0.44 5.69 -12.78
C ALA A 61 -0.48 5.92 -11.25
N LEU A 62 -1.63 5.67 -10.60
CA LEU A 62 -1.74 5.73 -9.14
C LEU A 62 -0.92 4.63 -8.46
N LEU A 63 -0.98 3.39 -8.94
CA LEU A 63 -0.21 2.27 -8.39
C LEU A 63 1.31 2.49 -8.57
N ASP A 64 1.73 3.00 -9.72
CA ASP A 64 3.13 3.33 -10.02
C ASP A 64 3.65 4.41 -9.08
N ARG A 65 2.87 5.48 -8.91
CA ARG A 65 3.24 6.61 -8.05
C ARG A 65 3.20 6.28 -6.56
N HIS A 66 2.30 5.41 -6.13
CA HIS A 66 2.05 5.10 -4.72
C HIS A 66 2.38 3.64 -4.40
N ALA A 67 3.64 3.37 -4.07
CA ALA A 67 4.15 2.04 -3.74
C ALA A 67 3.32 1.29 -2.66
N MET A 68 2.80 1.99 -1.65
CA MET A 68 1.95 1.38 -0.62
C MET A 68 0.65 0.77 -1.14
N LEU A 69 0.12 1.23 -2.28
CA LEU A 69 -1.05 0.62 -2.90
C LEU A 69 -0.72 -0.73 -3.57
N ARG A 70 0.56 -1.04 -3.78
CA ARG A 70 1.07 -2.32 -4.27
C ARG A 70 1.53 -3.25 -3.14
N ALA A 71 1.50 -2.77 -1.89
CA ALA A 71 1.95 -3.54 -0.74
C ALA A 71 1.08 -4.78 -0.53
N ARG A 72 1.71 -5.88 -0.13
CA ARG A 72 1.05 -7.13 0.23
C ARG A 72 1.53 -7.56 1.60
N VAL A 73 0.65 -8.27 2.30
CA VAL A 73 1.01 -8.98 3.54
C VAL A 73 1.25 -10.42 3.13
N ASP A 74 2.48 -10.89 3.25
CA ASP A 74 2.75 -12.32 3.18
C ASP A 74 2.42 -12.93 4.54
N ASP A 75 1.56 -13.95 4.56
CA ASP A 75 1.48 -14.80 5.74
C ASP A 75 2.77 -15.63 5.77
N ASP A 76 3.57 -15.48 6.82
CA ASP A 76 4.79 -16.26 7.07
C ASP A 76 4.46 -17.75 7.29
N GLY A 77 3.90 -18.46 6.31
CA GLY A 77 3.77 -19.92 6.25
C GLY A 77 3.16 -20.64 7.46
N ALA A 78 2.62 -19.94 8.47
CA ALA A 78 2.11 -20.52 9.72
C ALA A 78 0.62 -20.87 9.60
N GLY A 79 0.17 -21.16 8.36
CA GLY A 79 -1.17 -21.62 8.02
C GLY A 79 -1.23 -23.12 7.71
N ALA A 80 -0.27 -23.93 8.18
CA ALA A 80 -0.36 -25.38 8.16
C ALA A 80 0.20 -25.96 9.46
N GLY A 81 -0.67 -26.10 10.47
CA GLY A 81 -0.31 -26.75 11.73
C GLY A 81 -1.48 -26.89 12.70
N CYS A 82 -2.22 -27.99 12.52
CA CYS A 82 -3.22 -28.63 13.42
C CYS A 82 -4.46 -27.84 13.85
#